data_AF-A0A4R9IM26-F1
#
_entry.id   AF-A0A4R9IM26-F1
#
_cell.length_a   1.000
_cell.length_b   1.000
_cell.length_c   1.000
_cell.angle_alpha   90.00
_cell.angle_beta   90.00
_cell.angle_gamma   90.00
#
_symmetry.space_group_name_H-M   'P 1'
#
loop_
_entity.id
_entity.type
_entity.pdbx_description
1 polymer ?
#
loop_
_entity_poly.entity_id
_entity_poly.type
_entity_poly.pdbx_seq_one_letter_code
_entity_poly.pdbx_strand_id
1 'polypeptide(L)'
;MTKKIWTLGEAREVLPLVRDITREYYIKASVLADDIRNKLLPENVLEAKEEEISEIVKHWTNEILAMQIDVKGLWLVDFDHGSGFYCWTWGEEDVLYEQGYFEGFRSRKLIEENKEENDSDK
;
A
#
# COMPACT_ATOMS: atom_id res chain seq x y z
N MET A 1 4.39 -5.08 22.18
CA MET A 1 3.17 -5.58 21.54
C MET A 1 3.60 -6.48 20.39
N THR A 2 3.01 -7.66 20.25
CA THR A 2 3.26 -8.57 19.12
C THR A 2 2.61 -8.00 17.87
N LYS A 3 3.35 -7.95 16.76
CA LYS A 3 2.85 -7.48 15.46
C LYS A 3 1.81 -8.47 14.92
N LYS A 4 0.78 -7.97 14.23
CA LYS A 4 -0.24 -8.83 13.60
C LYS A 4 0.41 -9.68 12.50
N ILE A 5 0.07 -10.97 12.48
CA ILE A 5 0.34 -11.87 11.37
C ILE A 5 -0.95 -12.01 10.57
N TRP A 6 -0.86 -11.77 9.27
CA TRP A 6 -1.98 -11.74 8.34
C TRP A 6 -2.05 -13.04 7.55
N THR A 7 -3.26 -13.60 7.42
CA THR A 7 -3.58 -14.54 6.36
C THR A 7 -3.84 -13.79 5.05
N LEU A 8 -3.72 -14.48 3.91
CA LEU A 8 -4.08 -13.90 2.61
C LEU A 8 -5.55 -13.45 2.58
N GLY A 9 -6.45 -14.23 3.17
CA GLY A 9 -7.87 -13.90 3.27
C GLY A 9 -8.11 -12.59 4.01
N GLU A 10 -7.50 -12.42 5.19
CA GLU A 10 -7.60 -11.16 5.95
C GLU A 10 -7.00 -9.97 5.20
N ALA A 11 -5.87 -10.16 4.51
CA ALA A 11 -5.25 -9.12 3.71
C ALA A 11 -6.16 -8.66 2.57
N ARG A 12 -6.82 -9.61 1.88
CA ARG A 12 -7.81 -9.33 0.82
C ARG A 12 -9.08 -8.69 1.38
N GLU A 13 -9.53 -9.11 2.57
CA GLU A 13 -10.72 -8.56 3.22
C GLU A 13 -10.53 -7.10 3.64
N VAL A 14 -9.35 -6.73 4.13
CA VAL A 14 -9.05 -5.34 4.52
C VAL A 14 -8.66 -4.46 3.33
N LEU A 15 -8.27 -5.06 2.20
CA LEU A 15 -7.76 -4.32 1.04
C LEU A 15 -8.70 -3.23 0.52
N PRO A 16 -10.04 -3.42 0.43
CA PRO A 16 -10.93 -2.34 -0.01
C PRO A 16 -10.78 -1.06 0.82
N LEU A 17 -10.63 -1.18 2.14
CA LEU A 17 -10.39 -0.03 3.01
C LEU A 17 -9.02 0.60 2.76
N VAL A 18 -7.97 -0.21 2.61
CA VAL A 18 -6.62 0.27 2.26
C VAL A 18 -6.63 1.03 0.94
N ARG A 19 -7.38 0.53 -0.06
CA ARG A 19 -7.56 1.16 -1.37
C ARG A 19 -8.29 2.50 -1.25
N ASP A 20 -9.34 2.58 -0.44
CA ASP A 20 -10.11 3.81 -0.28
C ASP A 20 -9.31 4.90 0.44
N ILE A 21 -8.63 4.55 1.53
CA ILE A 21 -7.68 5.44 2.22
C ILE A 21 -6.61 5.91 1.23
N THR A 22 -5.94 4.98 0.56
CA THR A 22 -4.86 5.31 -0.38
C THR A 22 -5.36 6.18 -1.53
N ARG A 23 -6.57 5.92 -2.07
CA ARG A 23 -7.19 6.74 -3.12
C ARG A 23 -7.37 8.18 -2.67
N GLU A 24 -7.91 8.39 -1.47
CA GLU A 24 -8.16 9.73 -0.93
C GLU A 24 -6.86 10.54 -0.87
N TYR A 25 -5.82 9.97 -0.25
CA TYR A 25 -4.53 10.62 -0.09
C TYR A 25 -3.79 10.80 -1.43
N TYR A 26 -3.87 9.79 -2.32
CA TYR A 26 -3.31 9.86 -3.67
C TYR A 26 -3.90 11.02 -4.47
N ILE A 27 -5.24 11.19 -4.45
CA ILE A 27 -5.90 12.29 -5.18
C ILE A 27 -5.43 13.64 -4.65
N LYS A 28 -5.42 13.84 -3.32
CA LYS A 28 -4.96 15.09 -2.70
C LYS A 28 -3.52 15.43 -3.09
N ALA A 29 -2.60 14.47 -2.95
CA ALA A 29 -1.19 14.64 -3.33
C ALA A 29 -1.04 14.91 -4.84
N SER A 30 -1.81 14.22 -5.69
CA SER A 30 -1.71 14.34 -7.15
C SER A 30 -2.09 15.73 -7.64
N VAL A 31 -3.11 16.37 -7.04
CA VAL A 31 -3.50 17.74 -7.40
C VAL A 31 -2.36 18.72 -7.16
N LEU A 32 -1.70 18.63 -5.99
CA LEU A 32 -0.57 19.51 -5.66
C LEU A 32 0.66 19.21 -6.52
N ALA A 33 0.93 17.92 -6.79
CA ALA A 33 2.04 17.51 -7.63
C ALA A 33 1.85 17.95 -9.10
N ASP A 34 0.61 17.95 -9.60
CA ASP A 34 0.27 18.46 -10.92
C ASP A 34 0.49 19.99 -11.00
N ASP A 35 0.03 20.71 -9.97
CA ASP A 35 0.25 22.15 -9.82
C ASP A 35 1.74 22.52 -9.88
N ILE A 36 2.58 21.81 -9.12
CA ILE A 36 4.03 22.02 -9.09
C ILE A 36 4.65 21.76 -10.47
N ARG A 37 4.25 20.67 -11.13
CA ARG A 37 4.84 20.24 -12.40
C ARG A 37 4.48 21.16 -13.57
N ASN A 38 3.26 21.69 -13.57
CA ASN A 38 2.70 22.39 -14.72
C ASN A 38 2.73 23.92 -14.61
N LYS A 39 3.15 24.48 -13.46
CA LYS A 39 3.16 25.93 -13.23
C LYS A 39 4.56 26.40 -12.83
N LEU A 40 4.93 27.59 -13.30
CA LEU A 40 6.08 28.30 -12.77
C LEU A 40 5.66 29.00 -11.48
N LEU A 41 6.05 28.43 -10.34
CA LEU A 41 5.70 28.94 -9.01
C LEU A 41 6.88 29.71 -8.42
N PRO A 42 6.62 30.79 -7.65
CA PRO A 42 7.63 31.36 -6.76
C PRO A 42 8.16 30.30 -5.78
N GLU A 43 9.44 30.37 -5.42
CA GLU A 43 10.13 29.39 -4.56
C GLU A 43 9.37 29.14 -3.25
N ASN A 44 8.94 30.19 -2.56
CA ASN A 44 8.18 30.08 -1.31
C ASN A 44 6.82 29.37 -1.47
N VAL A 45 6.21 29.43 -2.67
CA VAL A 45 4.95 28.73 -2.97
C VAL A 45 5.21 27.28 -3.33
N LEU A 46 6.31 27.01 -4.04
CA LEU A 46 6.77 25.65 -4.33
C LEU A 46 7.05 24.88 -3.04
N GLU A 47 7.88 25.45 -2.16
CA GLU A 47 8.23 24.85 -0.86
C GLU A 47 6.98 24.53 -0.02
N ALA A 48 6.04 25.49 0.07
CA ALA A 48 4.81 25.28 0.84
C ALA A 48 3.95 24.12 0.28
N LYS A 49 3.89 23.95 -1.05
CA LYS A 49 3.16 22.83 -1.67
C LYS A 49 3.87 21.50 -1.48
N GLU A 50 5.20 21.49 -1.53
CA GLU A 50 6.00 20.28 -1.26
C GLU A 50 5.83 19.83 0.20
N GLU A 51 5.80 20.78 1.15
CA GLU A 51 5.50 20.51 2.55
C GLU A 51 4.09 19.94 2.74
N GLU A 52 3.10 20.49 2.04
CA GLU A 52 1.72 19.99 2.08
C GLU A 52 1.62 18.54 1.54
N ILE A 53 2.33 18.21 0.44
CA ILE A 53 2.43 16.83 -0.05
C ILE A 53 3.06 15.91 1.00
N SER A 54 4.14 16.36 1.66
CA SER A 54 4.81 15.60 2.71
C SER A 54 3.87 15.27 3.86
N GLU A 55 3.08 16.25 4.33
CA GLU A 55 2.11 16.02 5.40
C GLU A 55 0.96 15.09 4.95
N ILE A 56 0.48 15.19 3.71
CA ILE A 56 -0.50 14.24 3.15
C ILE A 56 0.04 12.81 3.18
N VAL A 57 1.27 12.59 2.72
CA VAL A 57 1.91 11.25 2.70
C VAL A 57 2.13 10.73 4.12
N LYS A 58 2.50 11.60 5.06
CA LYS A 58 2.68 11.26 6.48
C LYS A 58 1.35 10.88 7.15
N HIS A 59 0.26 11.58 6.85
CA HIS A 59 -1.07 11.23 7.35
C HIS A 59 -1.53 9.87 6.83
N TRP A 60 -1.37 9.62 5.52
CA TRP A 60 -1.61 8.29 4.95
C TRP A 60 -0.79 7.21 5.65
N THR A 61 0.51 7.45 5.84
CA THR A 61 1.42 6.51 6.50
C THR A 61 0.91 6.14 7.89
N ASN A 62 0.48 7.14 8.67
CA ASN A 62 -0.01 6.92 10.04
C ASN A 62 -1.31 6.11 10.07
N GLU A 63 -2.23 6.35 9.14
CA GLU A 63 -3.48 5.57 9.05
C GLU A 63 -3.21 4.09 8.70
N ILE A 64 -2.34 3.83 7.73
CA ILE A 64 -1.96 2.46 7.35
C ILE A 64 -1.25 1.75 8.50
N LEU A 65 -0.31 2.42 9.17
CA LEU A 65 0.40 1.86 10.33
C LEU A 65 -0.53 1.56 11.50
N ALA A 66 -1.57 2.38 11.72
CA ALA A 66 -2.58 2.14 12.75
C ALA A 66 -3.38 0.85 12.51
N MET A 67 -3.46 0.39 11.25
CA MET A 67 -4.07 -0.89 10.87
C MET A 67 -3.12 -2.08 11.03
N GLN A 68 -1.90 -1.89 11.54
CA GLN A 68 -0.85 -2.93 11.65
C GLN A 68 -0.38 -3.48 10.30
N ILE A 69 -0.40 -2.61 9.27
CA ILE A 69 0.10 -2.89 7.92
C ILE A 69 1.42 -2.12 7.75
N ASP A 70 2.43 -2.74 7.15
CA ASP A 70 3.72 -2.09 6.93
C ASP A 70 3.68 -1.17 5.73
N VAL A 71 4.20 0.05 5.87
CA VAL A 71 4.45 0.96 4.74
C VAL A 71 5.89 0.75 4.24
N LYS A 72 6.06 0.36 2.98
CA LYS A 72 7.39 0.11 2.38
C LYS A 72 7.82 1.19 1.39
N GLY A 73 6.89 2.04 0.98
CA GLY A 73 7.14 3.13 0.05
C GLY A 73 5.88 3.94 -0.21
N LEU A 74 5.98 4.91 -1.11
CA LEU A 74 4.86 5.75 -1.47
C LEU A 74 3.75 4.90 -2.10
N TRP A 75 2.59 4.86 -1.44
CA TRP A 75 1.42 4.05 -1.83
C TRP A 75 1.68 2.54 -1.93
N LEU A 76 2.70 2.06 -1.22
CA LEU A 76 3.15 0.67 -1.22
C LEU A 76 3.10 0.11 0.20
N VAL A 77 2.37 -1.00 0.36
CA VAL A 77 2.15 -1.64 1.65
C VAL A 77 2.43 -3.15 1.62
N ASP A 78 2.80 -3.67 2.77
CA ASP A 78 3.07 -5.09 3.00
C ASP A 78 2.27 -5.62 4.21
N PHE A 79 1.68 -6.80 4.05
CA PHE A 79 1.03 -7.56 5.10
C PHE A 79 1.95 -8.69 5.55
N ASP A 80 2.43 -8.63 6.80
CA ASP A 80 3.35 -9.63 7.36
C ASP A 80 2.61 -10.96 7.61
N HIS A 81 3.00 -12.04 6.94
CA HIS A 81 2.37 -13.37 7.09
C HIS A 81 3.26 -14.37 7.85
N GLY A 82 4.29 -13.89 8.56
CA GLY A 82 5.13 -14.70 9.45
C GLY A 82 6.27 -15.48 8.77
N SER A 83 6.25 -15.58 7.44
CA SER A 83 7.34 -16.14 6.61
C SER A 83 7.79 -15.21 5.48
N GLY A 84 7.19 -14.02 5.39
CA GLY A 84 7.37 -13.05 4.33
C GLY A 84 6.28 -11.98 4.39
N PHE A 85 6.04 -11.34 3.24
CA PHE A 85 5.00 -10.33 3.08
C PHE A 85 4.10 -10.62 1.89
N TYR A 86 2.80 -10.37 2.05
CA TYR A 86 1.93 -10.12 0.92
C TYR A 86 2.01 -8.64 0.55
N CYS A 87 2.19 -8.33 -0.73
CA CYS A 87 2.50 -6.98 -1.18
C CYS A 87 1.37 -6.42 -2.02
N TRP A 88 1.06 -5.14 -1.82
CA TRP A 88 0.13 -4.40 -2.66
C TRP A 88 0.63 -2.97 -2.88
N THR A 89 0.51 -2.47 -4.11
CA THR A 89 0.76 -1.07 -4.44
C THR A 89 -0.43 -0.44 -5.15
N TRP A 90 -0.60 0.88 -5.00
CA TRP A 90 -1.65 1.62 -5.69
C TRP A 90 -1.61 1.38 -7.21
N GLY A 91 -2.77 1.04 -7.78
CA GLY A 91 -2.94 0.61 -9.17
C GLY A 91 -3.18 -0.89 -9.33
N GLU A 92 -2.94 -1.69 -8.28
CA GLU A 92 -3.28 -3.11 -8.25
C GLU A 92 -4.70 -3.33 -7.73
N GLU A 93 -5.42 -4.28 -8.33
CA GLU A 93 -6.81 -4.58 -7.96
C GLU A 93 -6.92 -5.45 -6.70
N ASP A 94 -5.96 -6.33 -6.48
CA ASP A 94 -5.97 -7.31 -5.38
C ASP A 94 -4.55 -7.59 -4.85
N VAL A 95 -4.46 -8.30 -3.72
CA VAL A 95 -3.22 -8.87 -3.19
C VAL A 95 -2.86 -10.12 -4.00
N LEU A 96 -1.96 -9.95 -4.97
CA LEU A 96 -1.58 -10.98 -5.93
C LEU A 96 -0.15 -11.50 -5.75
N TYR A 97 0.66 -10.80 -4.95
CA TYR A 97 2.09 -11.06 -4.86
C TYR A 97 2.55 -11.26 -3.43
N GLU A 98 3.59 -12.09 -3.26
CA GLU A 98 4.33 -12.25 -2.02
C GLU A 98 5.85 -12.09 -2.22
N GLN A 99 6.56 -11.75 -1.16
CA GLN A 99 8.02 -11.67 -1.13
C GLN A 99 8.59 -12.17 0.20
N GLY A 100 9.81 -12.72 0.17
CA GLY A 100 10.54 -13.05 1.40
C GLY A 100 11.03 -11.83 2.17
N TYR A 101 11.32 -11.98 3.47
CA TYR A 101 11.79 -10.86 4.32
C TYR A 101 13.06 -10.15 3.86
N PHE A 102 13.92 -10.87 3.12
CA PHE A 102 15.21 -10.35 2.62
C PHE A 102 15.16 -10.02 1.12
N GLU A 103 14.00 -10.20 0.50
CA GLU A 103 13.76 -9.92 -0.90
C GLU A 103 13.07 -8.55 -1.01
N GLY A 104 13.47 -7.72 -1.97
CA GLY A 104 12.83 -6.43 -2.21
C GLY A 104 11.61 -6.57 -3.12
N PHE A 105 10.75 -5.54 -3.15
CA PHE A 105 9.47 -5.56 -3.89
C PHE A 105 9.57 -5.99 -5.36
N ARG A 106 10.70 -5.73 -6.02
CA ARG A 106 10.94 -6.14 -7.42
C ARG A 106 11.10 -7.66 -7.61
N SER A 107 11.34 -8.40 -6.53
CA SER A 107 11.53 -9.85 -6.52
C SER A 107 10.25 -10.61 -6.16
N ARG A 108 9.13 -9.90 -5.94
CA ARG A 108 7.85 -10.50 -5.56
C ARG A 108 7.36 -11.52 -6.60
N LYS A 109 6.73 -12.58 -6.11
CA LYS A 109 6.22 -13.69 -6.91
C LYS A 109 4.70 -13.71 -6.83
N LEU A 110 4.05 -14.17 -7.89
CA LEU A 110 2.60 -14.39 -7.84
C LEU A 110 2.31 -15.44 -6.77
N ILE A 111 1.29 -15.19 -5.97
CA ILE A 111 0.81 -16.16 -4.99
C ILE A 111 0.18 -17.31 -5.77
N GLU A 112 0.70 -18.51 -5.58
CA GLU A 112 0.07 -19.72 -6.12
C GLU A 112 -1.22 -19.98 -5.34
N GLU A 113 -2.37 -19.75 -5.97
CA GLU A 113 -3.63 -20.21 -5.42
C GLU A 113 -3.64 -21.74 -5.49
N ASN A 114 -3.29 -22.39 -4.38
CA ASN A 114 -3.56 -23.81 -4.22
C ASN A 114 -5.06 -23.99 -4.45
N LYS A 115 -5.43 -24.59 -5.59
CA LYS A 115 -6.74 -25.17 -5.81
C LYS A 115 -6.87 -26.34 -4.84
N GLU A 116 -7.11 -26.08 -3.57
CA GLU A 116 -7.59 -27.12 -2.68
C GLU A 116 -8.99 -27.50 -3.17
N GLU A 117 -9.02 -28.70 -3.74
CA GLU A 117 -10.12 -29.52 -4.23
C GLU A 117 -11.45 -29.26 -3.52
N ASN A 118 -12.39 -28.60 -4.20
CA ASN A 118 -13.81 -28.94 -4.01
C ASN A 118 -14.07 -30.29 -4.71
N ASP A 119 -13.53 -31.35 -4.14
CA ASP A 119 -14.01 -32.72 -4.38
C ASP A 119 -14.73 -33.19 -3.10
N SER A 120 -15.90 -32.59 -2.87
CA SER A 120 -16.92 -33.11 -1.96
C SER A 120 -18.29 -32.65 -2.47
N ASP A 121 -18.87 -33.40 -3.39
CA ASP A 121 -19.74 -34.51 -3.00
C ASP A 121 -20.39 -35.16 -4.24
N LYS A 122 -20.56 -36.47 -4.10
CA LYS A 122 -21.15 -37.45 -5.02
C LYS A 122 -22.57 -37.11 -5.48
#